data_AF-A0A0B7MHT3-F1
#
_entry.id   AF-A0A0B7MHT3-F1
#
_cell.length_a   1.000
_cell.length_b   1.000
_cell.length_c   1.000
_cell.angle_alpha   90.00
_cell.angle_beta   90.00
_cell.angle_gamma   90.00
#
_symmetry.space_group_name_H-M   'P 1'
#
loop_
_entity.id
_entity.type
_entity.pdbx_description
1 polymer ?
#
loop_
_entity_poly.entity_id
_entity_poly.type
_entity_poly.pdbx_seq_one_letter_code
_entity_poly.pdbx_strand_id
1 'polypeptide(L)'
;MSMINSVTVVGGKDKDGAAEAVSMLEIKAGEILAVVGTTGSGKSMLIADIEQWADGETPSQRHILINQVPAAEFAEDRLLRGMAAEVSQNMNFVMDMSVRDFLCLHARSRSLEQPEELAEQVINYANRLSGEAISGKDKLTVLSGGQSRALMVADVA
;
A
#
# COMPACT_ATOMS: atom_id res chain seq x y z
N MET A 1 4.24 -20.32 8.15
CA MET A 1 3.49 -19.14 7.68
C MET A 1 2.39 -18.88 8.70
N SER A 2 2.54 -17.89 9.58
CA SER A 2 1.41 -17.41 10.37
C SER A 2 0.58 -16.50 9.47
N MET A 3 -0.62 -16.94 9.12
CA MET A 3 -1.60 -16.10 8.43
C MET A 3 -1.83 -14.82 9.26
N ILE A 4 -1.91 -13.66 8.61
CA ILE A 4 -2.31 -12.42 9.29
C ILE A 4 -3.81 -12.51 9.53
N ASN A 5 -4.21 -12.52 10.79
CA ASN A 5 -5.61 -12.50 11.21
C ASN A 5 -6.05 -11.11 11.63
N SER A 6 -5.13 -10.29 12.17
CA SER A 6 -5.41 -8.90 12.50
C SER A 6 -4.17 -8.00 12.44
N VAL A 7 -4.42 -6.72 12.19
CA VAL A 7 -3.50 -5.61 12.38
C VAL A 7 -4.11 -4.68 13.41
N THR A 8 -3.39 -4.40 14.49
CA THR A 8 -3.86 -3.53 15.56
C THR A 8 -3.00 -2.28 15.64
N VAL A 9 -3.63 -1.12 15.58
CA VAL A 9 -3.00 0.18 15.82
C VAL A 9 -3.25 0.55 17.28
N VAL A 10 -2.19 0.63 18.07
CA VAL A 10 -2.22 1.18 19.43
C VAL A 10 -2.07 2.69 19.32
N GLY A 11 -3.03 3.43 19.88
CA GLY A 11 -3.07 4.87 19.85
C GLY A 11 -1.88 5.49 20.58
N GLY A 12 -1.38 6.60 20.04
CA GLY A 12 -0.24 7.32 20.59
C GLY A 12 -0.63 8.73 21.03
N LYS A 13 -0.10 9.73 20.33
CA LYS A 13 -0.34 11.15 20.55
C LYS A 13 -0.88 11.86 19.32
N ASP A 14 -1.70 12.87 19.56
CA ASP A 14 -2.14 13.79 18.55
C ASP A 14 -1.09 14.89 18.25
N LYS A 15 -1.41 15.79 17.33
CA LYS A 15 -0.54 16.90 16.91
C LYS A 15 -0.19 17.88 18.04
N ASP A 16 -0.99 17.91 19.10
CA ASP A 16 -0.82 18.80 20.24
C ASP A 16 -0.12 18.07 21.42
N GLY A 17 0.25 16.80 21.22
CA GLY A 17 0.96 15.96 22.19
C GLY A 17 0.04 15.30 23.23
N ALA A 18 -1.28 15.46 23.10
CA ALA A 18 -2.24 14.78 23.96
C ALA A 18 -2.44 13.33 23.50
N ALA A 19 -2.88 12.46 24.41
CA ALA A 19 -3.20 11.09 24.05
C ALA A 19 -4.35 11.05 23.04
N GLU A 20 -4.26 10.17 22.03
CA GLU A 20 -5.34 10.02 21.06
C GLU A 20 -6.63 9.50 21.71
N ALA A 21 -7.77 9.98 21.21
CA ALA A 21 -9.07 9.53 21.70
C ALA A 21 -9.35 8.04 21.42
N VAL A 22 -8.74 7.49 20.35
CA VAL A 22 -8.80 6.07 20.01
C VAL A 22 -7.54 5.41 20.54
N SER A 23 -7.66 4.71 21.67
CA SER A 23 -6.52 4.03 22.30
C SER A 23 -6.08 2.76 21.56
N MET A 24 -6.99 2.14 20.81
CA MET A 24 -6.71 0.92 20.06
C MET A 24 -7.72 0.75 18.91
N LEU A 25 -7.23 0.39 17.74
CA LEU A 25 -8.01 0.04 16.55
C LEU A 25 -7.52 -1.30 16.02
N GLU A 26 -8.32 -2.35 16.15
CA GLU A 26 -8.04 -3.65 15.53
C GLU A 26 -8.77 -3.75 14.19
N ILE A 27 -8.04 -4.18 13.15
CA ILE A 27 -8.54 -4.46 11.80
C ILE A 27 -8.34 -5.95 11.55
N LYS A 28 -9.42 -6.70 11.33
CA LYS A 28 -9.37 -8.15 11.11
C LYS A 28 -9.26 -8.49 9.63
N ALA A 29 -8.72 -9.66 9.33
CA ALA A 29 -8.63 -10.18 7.98
C ALA A 29 -10.02 -10.19 7.30
N GLY A 30 -10.11 -9.55 6.13
CA GLY A 30 -11.35 -9.41 5.36
C GLY A 30 -12.23 -8.21 5.75
N GLU A 31 -11.87 -7.44 6.78
CA GLU A 31 -12.58 -6.20 7.09
C GLU A 31 -12.20 -5.07 6.14
N ILE A 32 -13.20 -4.26 5.80
CA ILE A 32 -13.02 -3.03 5.03
C ILE A 32 -13.25 -1.85 5.98
N LEU A 33 -12.21 -1.06 6.21
CA LEU A 33 -12.25 0.12 7.05
C LEU A 33 -12.21 1.39 6.20
N ALA A 34 -13.10 2.34 6.52
CA ALA A 34 -13.06 3.69 5.96
C ALA A 34 -12.66 4.70 7.05
N VAL A 35 -11.60 5.46 6.81
CA VAL A 35 -11.12 6.51 7.73
C VAL A 35 -11.44 7.89 7.13
N VAL A 36 -12.24 8.68 7.85
CA VAL A 36 -12.70 10.00 7.42
C VAL A 36 -12.31 11.08 8.43
N GLY A 37 -12.06 12.30 7.93
CA GLY A 37 -11.66 13.43 8.77
C GLY A 37 -11.16 14.60 7.94
N THR A 38 -11.01 15.77 8.56
CA THR A 38 -10.55 17.01 7.91
C THR A 38 -9.08 16.94 7.50
N THR A 39 -8.63 17.86 6.64
CA THR A 39 -7.20 18.00 6.31
C THR A 39 -6.38 18.24 7.59
N GLY A 40 -5.27 17.51 7.75
CA GLY A 40 -4.43 17.60 8.94
C GLY A 40 -4.88 16.72 10.12
N SER A 41 -5.97 15.95 10.00
CA SER A 41 -6.45 15.06 11.07
C SER A 41 -5.62 13.79 11.30
N GLY A 42 -4.47 13.64 10.65
CA GLY A 42 -3.58 12.49 10.83
C GLY A 42 -3.90 11.23 10.00
N LYS A 43 -4.82 11.28 9.02
CA LYS A 43 -5.16 10.12 8.17
C LYS A 43 -3.97 9.55 7.39
N SER A 44 -3.23 10.40 6.69
CA SER A 44 -2.03 9.98 5.96
C SER A 44 -0.96 9.45 6.90
N MET A 45 -0.85 10.04 8.10
CA MET A 45 0.06 9.56 9.14
C MET A 45 -0.34 8.17 9.65
N LEU A 46 -1.63 7.90 9.81
CA LEU A 46 -2.13 6.57 10.18
C LEU A 46 -1.77 5.51 9.13
N ILE A 47 -1.95 5.81 7.85
CA ILE A 47 -1.59 4.89 6.75
C ILE A 47 -0.08 4.64 6.75
N ALA A 48 0.73 5.70 6.86
CA ALA A 48 2.19 5.59 6.91
C ALA A 48 2.67 4.78 8.13
N ASP A 49 2.09 5.01 9.31
CA ASP A 49 2.41 4.25 10.53
C ASP A 49 2.16 2.75 10.34
N ILE A 50 1.04 2.38 9.69
CA ILE A 50 0.71 0.98 9.38
C ILE A 50 1.72 0.39 8.37
N GLU A 51 2.06 1.12 7.32
CA GLU A 51 2.99 0.67 6.27
C GLU A 51 4.40 0.43 6.83
N GLN A 52 4.90 1.35 7.66
CA GLN A 52 6.27 1.30 8.19
C GLN A 52 6.42 0.47 9.47
N TRP A 53 5.33 -0.09 10.00
CA TRP A 53 5.30 -0.80 11.28
C TRP A 53 5.78 0.06 12.44
N ALA A 54 5.19 1.24 12.59
CA ALA A 54 5.54 2.16 13.68
C ALA A 54 5.55 1.45 15.04
N ASP A 55 6.57 1.73 15.85
CA ASP A 55 6.80 1.21 17.20
C ASP A 55 7.20 2.35 18.16
N GLY A 56 6.45 3.45 18.10
CA GLY A 56 6.61 4.61 18.98
C GLY A 56 7.67 5.63 18.54
N GLU A 57 8.44 5.35 17.49
CA GLU A 57 9.50 6.23 16.97
C GLU A 57 9.00 7.39 16.11
N THR A 58 7.77 7.27 15.58
CA THR A 58 7.17 8.28 14.71
C THR A 58 6.58 9.44 15.54
N PRO A 59 6.33 10.63 14.94
CA PRO A 59 5.69 11.74 15.64
C PRO A 59 4.36 11.39 16.33
N SER A 60 3.60 10.42 15.81
CA SER A 60 2.34 9.97 16.41
C SER A 60 2.56 9.05 17.62
N GLN A 61 3.76 8.48 17.81
CA GLN A 61 4.08 7.52 18.87
C GLN A 61 3.12 6.32 18.90
N ARG A 62 2.55 5.94 17.75
CA ARG A 62 1.71 4.76 17.63
C ARG A 62 2.56 3.50 17.58
N HIS A 63 1.95 2.39 17.99
CA HIS A 63 2.55 1.06 17.86
C HIS A 63 1.65 0.17 17.00
N ILE A 64 2.25 -0.54 16.05
CA ILE A 64 1.56 -1.49 15.18
C ILE A 64 1.81 -2.90 15.67
N LEU A 65 0.73 -3.68 15.82
CA LEU A 65 0.78 -5.09 16.16
C LEU A 65 0.23 -5.91 14.99
N ILE A 66 0.90 -7.01 14.68
CA ILE A 66 0.41 -8.05 13.76
C ILE A 66 0.05 -9.26 14.62
N ASN A 67 -1.21 -9.72 14.54
CA ASN A 67 -1.69 -10.83 15.37
C ASN A 67 -1.42 -10.62 16.88
N GLN A 68 -1.61 -9.39 17.36
CA GLN A 68 -1.36 -8.97 18.75
C GLN A 68 0.10 -9.01 19.22
N VAL A 69 1.05 -9.23 18.30
CA VAL A 69 2.50 -9.19 18.56
C VAL A 69 3.07 -7.92 17.90
N PRO A 70 4.00 -7.18 18.53
CA PRO A 70 4.63 -6.02 17.90
C PRO A 70 5.14 -6.32 16.50
N ALA A 71 4.77 -5.49 15.53
CA ALA A 71 5.09 -5.72 14.13
C ALA A 71 6.61 -5.77 13.88
N ALA A 72 7.39 -5.02 14.69
CA ALA A 72 8.85 -5.05 14.70
C ALA A 72 9.45 -6.44 14.98
N GLU A 73 8.75 -7.33 15.70
CA GLU A 73 9.21 -8.71 15.92
C GLU A 73 9.24 -9.54 14.63
N PHE A 74 8.48 -9.11 13.62
CA PHE A 74 8.45 -9.73 12.30
C PHE A 74 9.43 -9.08 11.31
N ALA A 75 10.35 -8.22 11.77
CA ALA A 75 11.30 -7.53 10.93
C ALA A 75 12.11 -8.47 10.02
N GLU A 76 12.50 -9.67 10.45
CA GLU A 76 13.27 -10.60 9.60
C GLU A 76 12.40 -11.40 8.62
N ASP A 77 11.07 -11.34 8.75
CA ASP A 77 10.16 -12.05 7.85
C ASP A 77 9.93 -11.23 6.56
N ARG A 78 10.67 -11.61 5.52
CA ARG A 78 10.59 -10.98 4.19
C ARG A 78 9.19 -11.02 3.57
N LEU A 79 8.37 -12.02 3.90
CA LEU A 79 7.00 -12.10 3.39
C LEU A 79 6.12 -11.04 4.04
N LEU A 80 6.37 -10.76 5.33
CA LEU A 80 5.58 -9.80 6.07
C LEU A 80 5.94 -8.34 5.68
N ARG A 81 7.21 -8.08 5.34
CA ARG A 81 7.65 -6.73 4.88
C ARG A 81 6.93 -6.20 3.63
N GLY A 82 6.27 -7.06 2.84
CA GLY A 82 5.49 -6.67 1.65
C GLY A 82 3.97 -6.69 1.84
N MET A 83 3.48 -6.78 3.08
CA MET A 83 2.05 -6.97 3.37
C MET A 83 1.18 -5.73 3.17
N ALA A 84 1.76 -4.56 3.33
CA ALA A 84 1.07 -3.31 3.11
C ALA A 84 1.37 -2.85 1.70
N ALA A 85 0.32 -2.54 0.95
CA ALA A 85 0.44 -1.89 -0.34
C ALA A 85 -0.47 -0.67 -0.35
N GLU A 86 0.12 0.48 -0.67
CA GLU A 86 -0.61 1.74 -0.78
C GLU A 86 -0.77 2.10 -2.26
N VAL A 87 -1.98 2.47 -2.65
CA VAL A 87 -2.21 3.16 -3.92
C VAL A 87 -2.19 4.66 -3.65
N SER A 88 -1.14 5.34 -4.13
CA SER A 88 -0.94 6.77 -3.90
C SER A 88 -2.11 7.62 -4.43
N GLN A 89 -2.39 8.73 -3.75
CA GLN A 89 -3.31 9.76 -4.22
C GLN A 89 -2.79 10.48 -5.47
N ASN A 90 -1.45 10.56 -5.64
CA ASN A 90 -0.81 11.17 -6.79
C ASN A 90 -0.43 10.10 -7.82
N MET A 91 -1.00 10.20 -9.02
CA MET A 91 -0.94 9.13 -10.02
C MET A 91 -0.07 9.49 -11.24
N ASN A 92 0.84 10.45 -11.07
CA ASN A 92 1.71 10.91 -12.14
C ASN A 92 2.98 10.06 -12.17
N PHE A 93 3.13 9.24 -13.20
CA PHE A 93 4.38 8.55 -13.46
C PHE A 93 5.41 9.53 -14.03
N VAL A 94 6.58 9.61 -13.39
CA VAL A 94 7.71 10.45 -13.84
C VAL A 94 8.72 9.65 -14.68
N MET A 95 8.53 8.33 -14.79
CA MET A 95 9.44 7.45 -15.51
C MET A 95 9.12 7.38 -17.01
N ASP A 96 10.13 7.62 -17.85
CA ASP A 96 10.02 7.47 -19.31
C ASP A 96 10.29 6.03 -19.74
N MET A 97 9.35 5.13 -19.45
CA MET A 97 9.38 3.74 -19.88
C MET A 97 8.00 3.26 -20.31
N SER A 98 7.97 2.11 -20.99
CA SER A 98 6.71 1.48 -21.36
C SER A 98 6.02 0.88 -20.13
N VAL A 99 4.70 0.72 -20.17
CA VAL A 99 3.92 0.05 -19.13
C VAL A 99 4.49 -1.34 -18.84
N ARG A 100 4.81 -2.12 -19.89
CA ARG A 100 5.37 -3.46 -19.72
C ARG A 100 6.73 -3.44 -19.02
N ASP A 101 7.64 -2.55 -19.45
CA ASP A 101 8.98 -2.47 -18.85
C ASP A 101 8.90 -2.11 -17.36
N PHE A 102 7.98 -1.21 -17.01
CA PHE A 102 7.70 -0.85 -15.62
C PHE A 102 7.26 -2.05 -14.78
N LEU A 103 6.25 -2.80 -15.25
CA LEU A 103 5.72 -3.95 -14.54
C LEU A 103 6.76 -5.08 -14.43
N CYS A 104 7.53 -5.33 -15.50
CA CYS A 104 8.63 -6.28 -15.47
C CYS A 104 9.72 -5.87 -14.47
N LEU A 105 10.06 -4.58 -14.41
CA LEU A 105 11.00 -4.04 -13.43
C LEU A 105 10.47 -4.22 -12.00
N HIS A 106 9.18 -3.92 -11.79
CA HIS A 106 8.50 -4.04 -10.50
C HIS A 106 8.43 -5.48 -9.99
N ALA A 107 8.13 -6.44 -10.86
CA ALA A 107 8.14 -7.87 -10.52
C ALA A 107 9.55 -8.36 -10.17
N ARG A 108 10.56 -7.95 -10.94
CA ARG A 108 11.97 -8.31 -10.70
C ARG A 108 12.50 -7.75 -9.38
N SER A 109 12.12 -6.53 -9.00
CA SER A 109 12.57 -5.94 -7.72
C SER A 109 12.05 -6.71 -6.50
N ARG A 110 10.91 -7.39 -6.64
CA ARG A 110 10.34 -8.31 -5.63
C ARG A 110 10.80 -9.76 -5.77
N SER A 111 11.73 -10.05 -6.68
CA SER A 111 12.19 -11.41 -6.96
C SER A 111 11.05 -12.37 -7.35
N LEU A 112 10.01 -11.87 -8.02
CA LEU A 112 8.93 -12.68 -8.55
C LEU A 112 9.35 -13.42 -9.81
N GLU A 113 8.85 -14.64 -9.98
CA GLU A 113 9.08 -15.45 -11.18
C GLU A 113 8.22 -14.98 -12.36
N GLN A 114 8.65 -15.25 -13.60
CA GLN A 114 7.88 -14.98 -14.82
C GLN A 114 7.38 -13.52 -14.99
N PRO A 115 8.26 -12.51 -14.90
CA PRO A 115 7.87 -11.09 -14.91
C PRO A 115 7.06 -10.66 -16.14
N GLU A 116 7.33 -11.24 -17.31
CA GLU A 116 6.58 -10.95 -18.54
C GLU A 116 5.13 -11.44 -18.48
N GLU A 117 4.90 -12.61 -17.89
CA GLU A 117 3.55 -13.17 -17.74
C GLU A 117 2.76 -12.37 -16.70
N LEU A 118 3.40 -12.01 -15.58
CA LEU A 118 2.81 -11.14 -14.57
C LEU A 118 2.43 -9.77 -15.14
N ALA A 119 3.32 -9.16 -15.94
CA ALA A 119 3.04 -7.87 -16.58
C ALA A 119 1.78 -7.95 -17.47
N GLU A 120 1.63 -9.01 -18.26
CA GLU A 120 0.43 -9.22 -19.07
C GLU A 120 -0.82 -9.44 -18.23
N GLN A 121 -0.73 -10.19 -17.12
CA GLN A 121 -1.86 -10.37 -16.20
C GLN A 121 -2.30 -9.04 -15.58
N VAL A 122 -1.36 -8.22 -15.10
CA VAL A 122 -1.64 -6.90 -14.53
C VAL A 122 -2.29 -5.97 -15.55
N ILE A 123 -1.77 -5.92 -16.79
CA ILE A 123 -2.38 -5.12 -17.87
C ILE A 123 -3.82 -5.57 -18.14
N ASN A 124 -4.06 -6.88 -18.17
CA ASN A 124 -5.41 -7.43 -18.36
C ASN A 124 -6.37 -7.06 -17.22
N TYR A 125 -5.91 -7.07 -15.97
CA TYR A 125 -6.71 -6.61 -14.83
C TYR A 125 -6.95 -5.10 -14.87
N ALA A 126 -5.93 -4.30 -15.18
CA ALA A 126 -6.07 -2.85 -15.32
C ALA A 126 -7.11 -2.50 -16.40
N ASN A 127 -7.13 -3.22 -17.52
CA ASN A 127 -8.11 -3.05 -18.58
C ASN A 127 -9.54 -3.44 -18.20
N ARG A 128 -9.75 -4.22 -17.13
CA ARG A 128 -11.10 -4.46 -16.57
C ARG A 128 -11.60 -3.31 -15.69
N LEU A 129 -10.68 -2.50 -15.16
CA LEU A 129 -10.96 -1.39 -14.26
C LEU A 129 -10.98 -0.04 -15.00
N SER A 130 -10.30 0.06 -16.14
CA SER A 130 -10.21 1.25 -16.97
C SER A 130 -11.34 1.32 -18.00
N GLY A 131 -11.83 2.53 -18.29
CA GLY A 131 -12.77 2.77 -19.40
C GLY A 131 -12.10 2.78 -20.78
N GLU A 132 -10.77 2.94 -20.82
CA GLU A 132 -9.96 2.97 -22.04
C GLU A 132 -8.83 1.95 -21.94
N ALA A 133 -8.49 1.32 -23.07
CA ALA A 133 -7.48 0.29 -23.11
C ALA A 133 -6.08 0.86 -22.81
N ILE A 134 -5.29 0.09 -22.07
CA ILE A 134 -3.88 0.29 -21.77
C ILE A 134 -3.12 -0.80 -22.53
N SER A 135 -2.14 -0.40 -23.33
CA SER A 135 -1.21 -1.29 -24.01
C SER A 135 0.12 -1.34 -23.28
N GLY A 136 0.74 -2.52 -23.23
CA GLY A 136 2.09 -2.67 -22.66
C GLY A 136 3.16 -1.82 -23.36
N LYS A 137 2.91 -1.36 -24.59
CA LYS A 137 3.81 -0.48 -25.37
C LYS A 137 3.64 1.01 -25.05
N ASP A 138 2.54 1.39 -24.40
CA ASP A 138 2.27 2.78 -24.09
C ASP A 138 3.31 3.29 -23.10
N LYS A 139 3.66 4.57 -23.22
CA LYS A 139 4.51 5.23 -22.24
C LYS A 139 3.70 5.55 -20.98
N LEU A 140 4.28 5.34 -19.81
CA LEU A 140 3.61 5.66 -18.54
C LEU A 140 3.14 7.12 -18.46
N THR A 141 3.91 8.04 -19.04
CA THR A 141 3.66 9.49 -19.01
C THR A 141 2.48 9.94 -19.87
N VAL A 142 1.99 9.09 -20.78
CA VAL A 142 0.84 9.42 -21.64
C VAL A 142 -0.48 8.86 -21.14
N LEU A 143 -0.44 8.01 -20.10
CA LEU A 143 -1.65 7.46 -19.51
C LEU A 143 -2.50 8.57 -18.89
N SER A 144 -3.80 8.51 -19.13
CA SER A 144 -4.76 9.37 -18.42
C SER A 144 -4.76 9.05 -16.93
N GLY A 145 -5.29 9.96 -16.11
CA GLY A 145 -5.45 9.69 -14.67
C GLY A 145 -6.27 8.42 -14.42
N GLY A 146 -7.33 8.15 -15.19
CA GLY A 146 -8.12 6.92 -15.05
C GLY A 146 -7.29 5.66 -15.31
N GLN A 147 -6.51 5.66 -16.38
CA GLN A 147 -5.63 4.54 -16.75
C GLN A 147 -4.52 4.33 -15.71
N SER A 148 -3.85 5.40 -15.27
CA SER A 148 -2.83 5.32 -14.23
C SER A 148 -3.38 4.72 -12.93
N ARG A 149 -4.60 5.10 -12.52
CA ARG A 149 -5.23 4.51 -11.32
C ARG A 149 -5.49 3.02 -11.50
N ALA A 150 -6.09 2.65 -12.62
CA ALA A 150 -6.43 1.27 -12.92
C ALA A 150 -5.17 0.39 -12.94
N LEU A 151 -4.08 0.90 -13.53
CA LEU A 151 -2.79 0.23 -13.54
C LEU A 151 -2.21 0.06 -12.13
N MET A 152 -2.18 1.12 -11.32
CA MET A 152 -1.64 1.07 -9.95
C MET A 152 -2.44 0.10 -9.06
N VAL A 153 -3.77 0.10 -9.17
CA VAL A 153 -4.63 -0.82 -8.41
C VAL A 153 -4.38 -2.27 -8.84
N ALA A 154 -4.26 -2.52 -10.15
CA ALA A 154 -4.01 -3.86 -10.68
C ALA A 154 -2.62 -4.41 -10.37
N ASP A 155 -1.61 -3.54 -10.26
CA ASP A 155 -0.22 -3.90 -9.95
C ASP A 155 0.02 -4.17 -8.46
N VAL A 156 -0.84 -3.62 -7.60
CA VAL A 156 -0.84 -3.88 -6.15
C VAL A 156 -1.59 -5.18 -5.79
N ALA A 157 -2.53 -5.60 -6.63
CA ALA A 157 -3.37 -6.78 -6.41
C ALA A 157 -2.65 -8.10 -6.75
#